data_AF-A0A382RXL2-F1
#
_entry.id   AF-A0A382RXL2-F1
#
_cell.length_a   1.000
_cell.length_b   1.000
_cell.length_c   1.000
_cell.angle_alpha   90.00
_cell.angle_beta   90.00
_cell.angle_gamma   90.00
#
_symmetry.space_group_name_H-M   'P 1'
#
loop_
_entity.id
_entity.type
_entity.pdbx_description
1 polymer ?
#
loop_
_entity_poly.entity_id
_entity_poly.type
_entity_poly.pdbx_seq_one_letter_code
_entity_poly.pdbx_strand_id
1 'polypeptide(L)'
;IEAGKMSGCNDFQLLFKVLIPTARRDILIGVNQVIMQCLAMAVIASFIGARGLGWNLLLALNQLRIGLALEAGVCISLIAVLLDKMSLAWANKQTDYFANLTFFQRHKYGLFFVGAVIVGLILASVGSFMFKQGFNYLYEVPHNKGISTEAFWNAGVDWVWDTFFYPLKIFNTWLIVDVLQPMRAIYLRMPIVATFVLVMGAGYIIGGIRSALVVGGFTLFIALSPWWDRALVTAYMATFGVIVSTIIGTIVGSLCAQHKHSSKFIIAICDILQTFPSFVYLIPVMMLFGVTDTSVLIAVIIYATIPATRYTVEGLR
;
A
#
# COMPACT_ATOMS: atom_id res chain seq x y z
N ILE A 1 29.74 17.37 10.69
CA ILE A 1 29.67 18.60 9.87
C ILE A 1 30.79 19.57 10.25
N GLU A 2 30.89 19.97 11.52
CA GLU A 2 31.91 20.92 12.00
C GLU A 2 33.35 20.47 11.72
N ALA A 3 33.68 19.20 11.95
CA ALA A 3 34.98 18.63 11.60
C ALA A 3 35.32 18.75 10.10
N GLY A 4 34.32 18.64 9.21
CA GLY A 4 34.52 18.81 7.77
C GLY A 4 34.80 20.28 7.39
N LYS A 5 34.11 21.22 8.03
CA LYS A 5 34.36 22.66 7.88
C LYS A 5 35.74 23.06 8.42
N MET A 6 36.12 22.55 9.59
CA MET A 6 37.45 22.76 10.18
C MET A 6 38.58 22.17 9.31
N SER A 7 38.28 21.13 8.53
CA SER A 7 39.22 20.52 7.58
C SER A 7 39.26 21.24 6.21
N GLY A 8 38.60 22.39 6.05
CA GLY A 8 38.59 23.16 4.80
C GLY A 8 37.73 22.57 3.67
N CYS A 9 36.76 21.69 3.97
CA CYS A 9 35.87 21.15 2.93
C CYS A 9 34.94 22.24 2.37
N ASN A 10 34.88 22.35 1.04
CA ASN A 10 33.84 23.12 0.35
C ASN A 10 32.45 22.45 0.55
N ASP A 11 31.35 23.20 0.41
CA ASP A 11 29.97 22.73 0.60
C ASP A 11 29.64 21.48 -0.24
N PHE A 12 30.13 21.42 -1.49
CA PHE A 12 30.00 20.22 -2.32
C PHE A 12 30.75 19.01 -1.76
N GLN A 13 31.96 19.22 -1.23
CA GLN A 13 32.74 18.13 -0.61
C GLN A 13 32.10 17.68 0.69
N LEU A 14 31.59 18.62 1.49
CA LEU A 14 30.85 18.36 2.70
C LEU A 14 29.56 17.56 2.41
N LEU A 15 28.83 17.92 1.35
CA LEU A 15 27.63 17.22 0.91
C LEU A 15 27.93 15.77 0.53
N PHE A 16 28.86 15.56 -0.43
CA PHE A 16 29.11 14.23 -0.99
C PHE A 16 29.93 13.31 -0.08
N LYS A 17 30.83 13.84 0.74
CA LYS A 17 31.71 13.03 1.60
C LYS A 17 31.22 12.87 3.04
N VAL A 18 30.36 13.77 3.52
CA VAL A 18 29.86 13.74 4.91
C VAL A 18 28.35 13.58 4.93
N LEU A 19 27.58 14.55 4.42
CA LEU A 19 26.12 14.56 4.59
C LEU A 19 25.43 13.37 3.93
N ILE A 20 25.67 13.11 2.64
CA ILE A 20 25.03 12.01 1.90
C ILE A 20 25.43 10.64 2.49
N PRO A 21 26.71 10.33 2.75
CA PRO A 21 27.08 9.06 3.35
C PRO A 21 26.49 8.85 4.75
N THR A 22 26.39 9.91 5.56
CA THR A 22 25.76 9.84 6.89
C THR A 22 24.25 9.65 6.79
N ALA A 23 23.57 10.32 5.86
CA ALA A 23 22.12 10.23 5.66
C ALA A 23 21.68 9.06 4.73
N ARG A 24 22.62 8.23 4.27
CA ARG A 24 22.35 7.18 3.26
C ARG A 24 21.19 6.26 3.61
N ARG A 25 21.03 5.94 4.90
CA ARG A 25 19.99 5.01 5.37
C ARG A 25 18.62 5.65 5.18
N ASP A 26 18.47 6.91 5.57
CA ASP A 26 17.23 7.66 5.46
C ASP A 26 16.88 7.92 3.99
N ILE A 27 17.89 8.24 3.17
CA ILE A 27 17.73 8.36 1.70
C ILE A 27 17.24 7.04 1.11
N LEU A 28 17.83 5.89 1.48
CA LEU A 28 17.42 4.58 0.98
C LEU A 28 16.02 4.16 1.46
N ILE A 29 15.62 4.56 2.68
CA ILE A 29 14.24 4.41 3.15
C ILE A 29 13.29 5.23 2.26
N GLY A 30 13.66 6.47 1.92
CA GLY A 30 12.91 7.30 0.97
C GLY A 30 12.81 6.67 -0.42
N VAL A 31 13.90 6.12 -0.95
CA VAL A 31 13.92 5.38 -2.23
C VAL A 31 12.99 4.17 -2.19
N ASN A 32 12.96 3.43 -1.08
CA ASN A 32 12.00 2.32 -0.91
C ASN A 32 10.55 2.81 -1.06
N GLN A 33 10.20 3.96 -0.47
CA GLN A 33 8.86 4.54 -0.65
C GLN A 33 8.57 4.90 -2.10
N VAL A 34 9.54 5.45 -2.83
CA VAL A 34 9.39 5.74 -4.27
C VAL A 34 9.14 4.46 -5.07
N ILE A 35 9.91 3.38 -4.81
CA ILE A 35 9.72 2.08 -5.47
C ILE A 35 8.30 1.56 -5.24
N MET A 36 7.82 1.61 -3.99
CA MET A 36 6.47 1.16 -3.64
C MET A 36 5.39 1.99 -4.34
N GLN A 37 5.53 3.31 -4.42
CA GLN A 37 4.58 4.19 -5.13
C GLN A 37 4.61 3.97 -6.64
N CYS A 38 5.79 3.76 -7.24
CA CYS A 38 5.91 3.43 -8.66
C CYS A 38 5.24 2.09 -8.99
N LEU A 39 5.38 1.08 -8.13
CA LEU A 39 4.72 -0.22 -8.32
C LEU A 39 3.19 -0.08 -8.24
N ALA A 40 2.69 0.65 -7.23
CA ALA A 40 1.25 0.92 -7.09
C ALA A 40 0.71 1.62 -8.34
N MET A 41 1.42 2.64 -8.84
CA MET A 41 1.03 3.37 -10.05
C MET A 41 1.11 2.52 -11.31
N ALA A 42 2.09 1.62 -11.43
CA ALA A 42 2.18 0.70 -12.58
C ALA A 42 0.95 -0.21 -12.70
N VAL A 43 0.35 -0.59 -11.57
CA VAL A 43 -0.92 -1.33 -11.58
C VAL A 43 -2.08 -0.43 -11.94
N ILE A 44 -2.16 0.79 -11.40
CA ILE A 44 -3.22 1.74 -11.75
C ILE A 44 -3.16 2.12 -13.25
N ALA A 45 -1.96 2.19 -13.84
CA ALA A 45 -1.79 2.45 -15.27
C ALA A 45 -2.48 1.40 -16.16
N SER A 46 -2.72 0.19 -15.64
CA SER A 46 -3.48 -0.83 -16.37
C SER A 46 -4.95 -0.43 -16.62
N PHE A 47 -5.54 0.45 -15.80
CA PHE A 47 -6.89 0.98 -16.04
C PHE A 47 -6.98 1.84 -17.32
N ILE A 48 -5.84 2.28 -17.86
CA ILE A 48 -5.72 3.07 -19.09
C ILE A 48 -5.27 2.19 -20.27
N GLY A 49 -5.17 0.87 -20.09
CA GLY A 49 -4.83 -0.08 -21.16
C GLY A 49 -3.37 -0.56 -21.18
N ALA A 50 -2.57 -0.25 -20.16
CA ALA A 50 -1.23 -0.81 -20.04
C ALA A 50 -1.29 -2.34 -19.81
N ARG A 51 -0.61 -3.11 -20.66
CA ARG A 51 -0.54 -4.58 -20.53
C ARG A 51 0.32 -4.96 -19.32
N GLY A 52 -0.20 -5.84 -18.47
CA GLY A 52 0.50 -6.33 -17.27
C GLY A 52 -0.44 -7.05 -16.31
N LEU A 53 0.06 -7.41 -15.12
CA LEU A 53 -0.73 -8.07 -14.07
C LEU A 53 -1.97 -7.26 -13.65
N GLY A 54 -1.85 -5.94 -13.62
CA GLY A 54 -2.98 -5.05 -13.31
C GLY A 54 -4.14 -5.17 -14.31
N TRP A 55 -3.83 -5.40 -15.59
CA TRP A 55 -4.85 -5.57 -16.62
C TRP A 55 -5.63 -6.86 -16.42
N ASN A 56 -4.93 -7.96 -16.14
CA ASN A 56 -5.56 -9.25 -15.83
C ASN A 56 -6.45 -9.15 -14.59
N LEU A 57 -6.00 -8.41 -13.59
CA LEU A 57 -6.79 -8.15 -12.39
C LEU A 57 -8.07 -7.35 -12.71
N LEU A 58 -7.96 -6.27 -13.49
CA LEU A 58 -9.10 -5.46 -13.90
C LEU A 58 -10.13 -6.30 -14.69
N LEU A 59 -9.65 -7.14 -15.60
CA LEU A 59 -10.50 -8.08 -16.34
C LEU A 59 -11.19 -9.07 -15.41
N ALA A 60 -10.45 -9.63 -14.45
CA ALA A 60 -11.00 -10.56 -13.46
C ALA A 60 -12.10 -9.93 -12.61
N LEU A 61 -11.87 -8.69 -12.17
CA LEU A 61 -12.85 -7.89 -11.43
C LEU A 61 -14.12 -7.64 -12.26
N ASN A 62 -13.97 -7.21 -13.51
CA ASN A 62 -15.10 -6.94 -14.40
C ASN A 62 -15.89 -8.21 -14.78
N GLN A 63 -15.21 -9.36 -14.83
CA GLN A 63 -15.82 -10.66 -15.12
C GLN A 63 -16.32 -11.40 -13.88
N LEU A 64 -16.19 -10.79 -12.69
CA LEU A 64 -16.50 -11.43 -11.40
C LEU A 64 -15.77 -12.78 -11.19
N ARG A 65 -14.59 -12.94 -11.79
CA ARG A 65 -13.70 -14.11 -11.59
C ARG A 65 -12.82 -13.87 -10.37
N ILE A 66 -13.39 -14.12 -9.20
CA ILE A 66 -12.80 -13.71 -7.92
C ILE A 66 -11.49 -14.47 -7.65
N GLY A 67 -11.43 -15.78 -7.87
CA GLY A 67 -10.21 -16.57 -7.65
C GLY A 67 -9.04 -16.09 -8.50
N LEU A 68 -9.28 -15.76 -9.77
CA LEU A 68 -8.26 -15.20 -10.66
C LEU A 68 -7.85 -13.79 -10.23
N ALA A 69 -8.80 -12.98 -9.73
CA ALA A 69 -8.51 -11.65 -9.20
C ALA A 69 -7.63 -11.73 -7.94
N LEU A 70 -7.93 -12.65 -7.02
CA LEU A 70 -7.13 -12.88 -5.82
C LEU A 70 -5.73 -13.42 -6.14
N GLU A 71 -5.64 -14.39 -7.05
CA GLU A 71 -4.36 -14.90 -7.53
C GLU A 71 -3.48 -13.78 -8.12
N ALA A 72 -4.04 -12.97 -9.02
CA ALA A 72 -3.33 -11.82 -9.60
C ALA A 72 -2.93 -10.79 -8.52
N GLY A 73 -3.83 -10.50 -7.56
CA GLY A 73 -3.57 -9.59 -6.44
C GLY A 73 -2.43 -10.08 -5.54
N VAL A 74 -2.40 -11.38 -5.24
CA VAL A 74 -1.33 -12.02 -4.47
C VAL A 74 -0.01 -11.95 -5.24
N CYS A 75 0.02 -12.25 -6.54
CA CYS A 75 1.23 -12.10 -7.34
C CYS A 75 1.78 -10.66 -7.29
N ILE A 76 0.93 -9.65 -7.44
CA ILE A 76 1.35 -8.24 -7.37
C ILE A 76 1.90 -7.91 -5.98
N SER A 77 1.24 -8.35 -4.91
CA SER A 77 1.69 -8.12 -3.55
C SER A 77 3.03 -8.79 -3.23
N LEU A 78 3.28 -9.99 -3.77
CA LEU A 78 4.55 -10.69 -3.57
C LEU A 78 5.70 -9.96 -4.27
N ILE A 79 5.45 -9.37 -5.44
CA ILE A 79 6.42 -8.47 -6.10
C ILE A 79 6.69 -7.26 -5.21
N ALA A 80 5.65 -6.65 -4.62
CA ALA A 80 5.78 -5.51 -3.72
C ALA A 80 6.62 -5.85 -2.48
N VAL A 81 6.28 -6.94 -1.79
CA VAL A 81 7.00 -7.44 -0.61
C VAL A 81 8.45 -7.78 -0.96
N LEU A 82 8.70 -8.42 -2.10
CA LEU A 82 10.05 -8.77 -2.54
C LEU A 82 10.91 -7.52 -2.74
N LEU A 83 10.38 -6.52 -3.44
CA LEU A 83 11.06 -5.23 -3.65
C LEU A 83 11.30 -4.49 -2.33
N ASP A 84 10.33 -4.48 -1.42
CA ASP A 84 10.46 -3.89 -0.08
C ASP A 84 11.58 -4.58 0.72
N LYS A 85 11.56 -5.91 0.82
CA LYS A 85 12.58 -6.67 1.57
C LYS A 85 13.97 -6.48 1.00
N MET A 86 14.12 -6.48 -0.33
CA MET A 86 15.41 -6.21 -0.97
C MET A 86 15.92 -4.80 -0.70
N SER A 87 15.04 -3.80 -0.79
CA SER A 87 15.39 -2.40 -0.56
C SER A 87 15.76 -2.13 0.89
N LEU A 88 15.02 -2.70 1.85
CA LEU A 88 15.34 -2.61 3.28
C LEU A 88 16.62 -3.36 3.65
N ALA A 89 16.86 -4.53 3.06
CA ALA A 89 18.11 -5.26 3.24
C ALA A 89 19.31 -4.45 2.73
N TRP A 90 19.14 -3.73 1.62
CA TRP A 90 20.15 -2.82 1.11
C TRP A 90 20.36 -1.60 2.03
N ALA A 91 19.28 -0.98 2.52
CA ALA A 91 19.32 0.16 3.43
C ALA A 91 20.01 -0.15 4.77
N ASN A 92 19.80 -1.36 5.30
CA ASN A 92 20.36 -1.80 6.57
C ASN A 92 21.77 -2.42 6.44
N LYS A 93 22.33 -2.52 5.23
CA LYS A 93 23.67 -3.06 5.01
C LYS A 93 24.72 -2.13 5.60
N GLN A 94 25.21 -2.46 6.79
CA GLN A 94 26.30 -1.74 7.44
C GLN A 94 27.61 -1.99 6.68
N THR A 95 28.20 -0.94 6.13
CA THR A 95 29.56 -0.99 5.59
C THR A 95 30.55 -0.78 6.72
N ASP A 96 31.27 -1.83 7.08
CA ASP A 96 32.44 -1.69 7.93
C ASP A 96 33.59 -1.08 7.10
N TYR A 97 33.99 0.14 7.45
CA TYR A 97 35.06 0.88 6.75
C TYR A 97 36.46 0.52 7.26
N PHE A 98 36.56 -0.09 8.44
CA PHE A 98 37.83 -0.34 9.12
C PHE A 98 38.29 -1.80 9.02
N ALA A 99 37.47 -2.69 8.45
CA ALA A 99 37.85 -4.08 8.24
C ALA A 99 38.87 -4.22 7.09
N ASN A 100 40.11 -4.60 7.41
CA ASN A 100 41.14 -5.01 6.44
C ASN A 100 40.83 -6.39 5.85
N LEU A 101 39.73 -6.49 5.10
CA LEU A 101 39.33 -7.72 4.40
C LEU A 101 39.92 -7.76 2.98
N THR A 102 40.38 -8.93 2.56
CA THR A 102 40.77 -9.16 1.16
C THR A 102 39.56 -8.98 0.23
N PHE A 103 39.81 -8.59 -1.03
CA PHE A 103 38.76 -8.34 -2.04
C PHE A 103 37.72 -9.47 -2.12
N PHE A 104 38.19 -10.72 -2.02
CA PHE A 104 37.37 -11.92 -2.06
C PHE A 104 36.46 -12.09 -0.84
N GLN A 105 36.96 -11.75 0.36
CA GLN A 105 36.17 -11.81 1.60
C GLN A 105 35.12 -10.69 1.64
N ARG A 106 35.44 -9.50 1.12
CA ARG A 106 34.52 -8.37 1.04
C ARG A 106 33.37 -8.58 0.04
N HIS A 107 33.63 -9.28 -1.07
CA HIS A 107 32.66 -9.51 -2.15
C HIS A 107 32.19 -10.96 -2.27
N LYS A 108 32.44 -11.81 -1.27
CA LYS A 108 32.12 -13.25 -1.29
C LYS A 108 30.70 -13.55 -1.80
N TYR A 109 29.70 -12.86 -1.28
CA TYR A 109 28.30 -13.04 -1.68
C TYR A 109 28.03 -12.55 -3.11
N GLY A 110 28.69 -11.47 -3.55
CA GLY A 110 28.58 -10.96 -4.91
C GLY A 110 29.18 -11.92 -5.94
N LEU A 111 30.35 -12.49 -5.63
CA LEU A 111 31.00 -13.49 -6.48
C LEU A 111 30.17 -14.79 -6.56
N PHE A 112 29.61 -15.24 -5.44
CA PHE A 112 28.71 -16.39 -5.43
C PHE A 112 27.45 -16.12 -6.26
N PHE A 113 26.87 -14.91 -6.16
CA PHE A 113 25.70 -14.52 -6.96
C PHE A 113 26.03 -14.52 -8.46
N VAL A 114 27.15 -13.94 -8.88
CA VAL A 114 27.59 -13.96 -10.28
C VAL A 114 27.79 -15.40 -10.76
N GLY A 115 28.43 -16.24 -9.96
CA GLY A 115 28.59 -17.67 -10.25
C GLY A 115 27.24 -18.38 -10.43
N ALA A 116 26.29 -18.16 -9.51
CA ALA A 116 24.96 -18.75 -9.57
C ALA A 116 24.17 -18.29 -10.81
N VAL A 117 24.28 -17.01 -11.20
CA VAL A 117 23.66 -16.48 -12.43
C VAL A 117 24.25 -17.16 -13.66
N ILE A 118 25.58 -17.29 -13.74
CA ILE A 118 26.24 -17.97 -14.87
C ILE A 118 25.80 -19.43 -14.95
N VAL A 119 25.78 -20.16 -13.83
CA VAL A 119 25.30 -21.55 -13.78
C VAL A 119 23.84 -21.64 -14.20
N GLY A 120 22.98 -20.73 -13.74
CA GLY A 120 21.58 -20.65 -14.14
C GLY A 120 21.41 -20.42 -15.64
N LEU A 121 22.18 -19.51 -16.25
CA LEU A 121 22.16 -19.24 -17.68
C LEU A 121 22.63 -20.45 -18.51
N ILE A 122 23.66 -21.16 -18.04
CA ILE A 122 24.15 -22.38 -18.68
C ILE A 122 23.08 -23.47 -18.60
N LEU A 123 22.49 -23.70 -17.42
CA LEU A 123 21.41 -24.67 -17.24
C LEU A 123 20.19 -24.36 -18.11
N ALA A 124 19.80 -23.08 -18.20
CA ALA A 124 18.70 -22.64 -19.06
C ALA A 124 19.02 -22.90 -20.54
N SER A 125 20.25 -22.63 -20.98
CA SER A 125 20.69 -22.83 -22.36
C SER A 125 20.79 -24.31 -22.73
N VAL A 126 21.35 -25.14 -21.85
CA VAL A 126 21.44 -26.60 -22.02
C VAL A 126 20.05 -27.24 -21.99
N GLY A 127 19.16 -26.78 -21.12
CA GLY A 127 17.77 -27.20 -21.08
C GLY A 127 17.04 -26.96 -22.41
N SER A 128 17.32 -25.84 -23.08
CA SER A 128 16.76 -25.52 -24.39
C SER A 128 17.26 -26.47 -25.48
N PHE A 129 18.52 -26.91 -25.37
CA PHE A 129 19.12 -27.89 -26.28
C PHE A 129 18.58 -29.31 -26.07
N MET A 130 18.30 -29.71 -24.83
CA MET A 130 17.80 -31.04 -24.49
C MET A 130 16.29 -31.20 -24.72
N PHE A 131 15.48 -30.18 -24.42
CA PHE A 131 14.02 -30.22 -24.57
C PHE A 131 13.55 -29.55 -25.87
N LYS A 132 14.06 -29.96 -27.04
CA LYS A 132 13.69 -29.38 -28.34
C LYS A 132 12.20 -29.47 -28.68
N GLN A 133 11.49 -30.47 -28.15
CA GLN A 133 10.04 -30.65 -28.33
C GLN A 133 9.23 -30.43 -27.04
N GLY A 134 9.89 -30.07 -25.93
CA GLY A 134 9.28 -29.84 -24.62
C GLY A 134 9.34 -28.37 -24.21
N PHE A 135 8.70 -28.03 -23.09
CA PHE A 135 8.78 -26.67 -22.53
C PHE A 135 9.95 -26.60 -21.55
N ASN A 136 10.89 -25.70 -21.80
CA ASN A 136 11.97 -25.44 -20.87
C ASN A 136 11.56 -24.35 -19.87
N TYR A 137 11.05 -24.78 -18.71
CA TYR A 137 10.67 -23.89 -17.61
C TYR A 137 11.83 -23.04 -17.05
N LEU A 138 13.09 -23.44 -17.30
CA LEU A 138 14.27 -22.63 -16.92
C LEU A 138 14.47 -21.43 -17.86
N TYR A 139 13.88 -21.46 -19.05
CA TYR A 139 14.03 -20.42 -20.06
C TYR A 139 12.75 -19.58 -20.22
N GLU A 140 11.58 -20.24 -20.25
CA GLU A 140 10.29 -19.57 -20.38
C GLU A 140 9.21 -20.33 -19.61
N VAL A 141 8.40 -19.60 -18.85
CA VAL A 141 7.17 -20.13 -18.24
C VAL A 141 5.99 -19.79 -19.16
N PRO A 142 5.42 -20.76 -19.89
CA PRO A 142 4.32 -20.50 -20.81
C PRO A 142 3.05 -20.09 -20.06
N HIS A 143 2.34 -19.07 -20.59
CA HIS A 143 1.21 -18.40 -19.94
C HIS A 143 0.07 -19.34 -19.49
N ASN A 144 -0.18 -20.44 -20.18
CA ASN A 144 -1.30 -21.35 -19.89
C ASN A 144 -0.91 -22.64 -19.15
N LYS A 145 0.37 -22.80 -18.74
CA LYS A 145 0.83 -23.99 -17.98
C LYS A 145 1.51 -23.64 -16.67
N GLY A 146 1.27 -22.43 -16.16
CA GLY A 146 1.57 -22.11 -14.77
C GLY A 146 0.70 -22.95 -13.83
N ILE A 147 1.17 -23.13 -12.59
CA ILE A 147 0.35 -23.68 -11.52
C ILE A 147 -0.61 -22.57 -11.11
N SER A 148 -1.91 -22.75 -11.36
CA SER A 148 -2.92 -21.81 -10.91
C SER A 148 -3.42 -22.17 -9.51
N THR A 149 -3.55 -21.13 -8.70
CA THR A 149 -4.14 -21.18 -7.35
C THR A 149 -5.61 -20.73 -7.33
N GLU A 150 -6.19 -20.40 -8.49
CA GLU A 150 -7.57 -19.92 -8.64
C GLU A 150 -8.59 -20.82 -7.92
N ALA A 151 -8.48 -22.14 -8.07
CA ALA A 151 -9.41 -23.09 -7.45
C ALA A 151 -9.36 -23.03 -5.91
N PHE A 152 -8.16 -22.86 -5.33
CA PHE A 152 -8.00 -22.69 -3.88
C PHE A 152 -8.66 -21.40 -3.39
N TRP A 153 -8.44 -20.30 -4.12
CA TRP A 153 -9.05 -19.02 -3.79
C TRP A 153 -10.57 -19.07 -3.91
N ASN A 154 -11.12 -19.64 -5.00
CA ASN A 154 -12.56 -19.82 -5.16
C ASN A 154 -13.16 -20.66 -4.03
N ALA A 155 -12.56 -21.80 -3.70
CA ALA A 155 -13.05 -22.63 -2.60
C ALA A 155 -13.05 -21.91 -1.24
N GLY A 156 -12.00 -21.12 -0.97
CA GLY A 156 -11.94 -20.29 0.25
C GLY A 156 -13.02 -19.21 0.25
N VAL A 157 -13.26 -18.60 -0.90
CA VAL A 157 -14.29 -17.57 -1.09
C VAL A 157 -15.69 -18.15 -0.87
N ASP A 158 -15.99 -19.27 -1.51
CA ASP A 158 -17.27 -19.98 -1.39
C ASP A 158 -17.51 -20.39 0.06
N TRP A 159 -16.48 -20.88 0.76
CA TRP A 159 -16.57 -21.21 2.18
C TRP A 159 -16.93 -20.00 3.06
N VAL A 160 -16.29 -18.83 2.84
CA VAL A 160 -16.62 -17.62 3.60
C VAL A 160 -18.05 -17.18 3.29
N TRP A 161 -18.45 -17.22 2.03
CA TRP A 161 -19.80 -16.88 1.61
C TRP A 161 -20.83 -17.79 2.29
N ASP A 162 -20.72 -19.10 2.12
CA ASP A 162 -21.67 -20.07 2.67
C ASP A 162 -21.76 -20.01 4.21
N THR A 163 -20.65 -19.71 4.88
CA THR A 163 -20.59 -19.65 6.35
C THR A 163 -21.13 -18.33 6.90
N PHE A 164 -20.80 -17.19 6.27
CA PHE A 164 -21.02 -15.86 6.85
C PHE A 164 -22.02 -14.99 6.08
N PHE A 165 -22.65 -15.49 5.01
CA PHE A 165 -23.56 -14.69 4.17
C PHE A 165 -24.64 -13.95 4.97
N TYR A 166 -25.37 -14.66 5.84
CA TYR A 166 -26.45 -14.05 6.62
C TYR A 166 -25.95 -12.97 7.59
N PRO A 167 -24.97 -13.23 8.48
CA PRO A 167 -24.38 -12.19 9.32
C PRO A 167 -23.85 -10.98 8.54
N LEU A 168 -23.12 -11.22 7.45
CA LEU A 168 -22.54 -10.16 6.63
C LEU A 168 -23.61 -9.31 5.94
N LYS A 169 -24.70 -9.93 5.46
CA LYS A 169 -25.82 -9.21 4.86
C LYS A 169 -26.57 -8.34 5.86
N ILE A 170 -26.77 -8.83 7.08
CA ILE A 170 -27.38 -8.05 8.17
C ILE A 170 -26.48 -6.83 8.49
N PHE A 171 -25.18 -7.06 8.68
CA PHE A 171 -24.21 -5.99 8.92
C PHE A 171 -24.18 -4.97 7.78
N ASN A 172 -24.17 -5.43 6.52
CA ASN A 172 -24.16 -4.54 5.35
C ASN A 172 -25.41 -3.67 5.30
N THR A 173 -26.58 -4.28 5.54
CA THR A 173 -27.86 -3.56 5.52
C THR A 173 -27.91 -2.51 6.63
N TRP A 174 -27.51 -2.87 7.84
CA TRP A 174 -27.39 -1.93 8.96
C TRP A 174 -26.42 -0.79 8.66
N LEU A 175 -25.22 -1.11 8.17
CA LEU A 175 -24.21 -0.10 7.86
C LEU A 175 -24.71 0.86 6.77
N ILE A 176 -25.33 0.37 5.69
CA ILE A 176 -25.85 1.23 4.63
C ILE A 176 -27.03 2.06 5.12
N VAL A 177 -28.08 1.42 5.63
CA VAL A 177 -29.38 2.05 5.87
C VAL A 177 -29.38 2.89 7.13
N ASP A 178 -28.77 2.39 8.21
CA ASP A 178 -28.87 3.03 9.52
C ASP A 178 -27.69 3.97 9.83
N VAL A 179 -26.56 3.82 9.12
CA VAL A 179 -25.35 4.60 9.39
C VAL A 179 -24.96 5.50 8.21
N LEU A 180 -24.71 4.92 7.03
CA LEU A 180 -24.17 5.67 5.89
C LEU A 180 -25.22 6.55 5.20
N GLN A 181 -26.44 6.08 5.00
CA GLN A 181 -27.51 6.86 4.37
C GLN A 181 -27.90 8.10 5.21
N PRO A 182 -28.08 8.02 6.54
CA PRO A 182 -28.36 9.20 7.37
C PRO A 182 -27.21 10.19 7.35
N MET A 183 -25.97 9.72 7.46
CA MET A 183 -24.79 10.59 7.40
C MET A 183 -24.67 11.28 6.05
N ARG A 184 -24.82 10.54 4.94
CA ARG A 184 -24.88 11.09 3.59
C ARG A 184 -26.01 12.13 3.44
N ALA A 185 -27.18 11.85 4.00
CA ALA A 185 -28.31 12.77 3.97
C ALA A 185 -28.01 14.07 4.72
N ILE A 186 -27.30 14.03 5.85
CA ILE A 186 -26.86 15.23 6.57
C ILE A 186 -25.96 16.07 5.66
N TYR A 187 -24.94 15.47 5.05
CA TYR A 187 -24.03 16.19 4.14
C TYR A 187 -24.75 16.84 2.97
N LEU A 188 -25.65 16.11 2.30
CA LEU A 188 -26.36 16.60 1.11
C LEU A 188 -27.50 17.57 1.43
N ARG A 189 -28.11 17.49 2.62
CA ARG A 189 -29.20 18.40 3.02
C ARG A 189 -28.69 19.71 3.60
N MET A 190 -27.41 19.80 3.97
CA MET A 190 -26.83 21.05 4.46
C MET A 190 -26.84 22.12 3.36
N PRO A 191 -27.45 23.29 3.58
CA PRO A 191 -27.38 24.39 2.63
C PRO A 191 -25.94 24.78 2.35
N ILE A 192 -25.64 25.14 1.10
CA ILE A 192 -24.28 25.49 0.65
C ILE A 192 -23.64 26.54 1.55
N VAL A 193 -24.40 27.57 1.94
CA VAL A 193 -23.94 28.64 2.84
C VAL A 193 -23.56 28.08 4.22
N ALA A 194 -24.33 27.14 4.76
CA ALA A 194 -24.02 26.53 6.06
C ALA A 194 -22.75 25.69 5.99
N THR A 195 -22.58 24.88 4.94
CA THR A 195 -21.35 24.09 4.71
C THR A 195 -20.14 25.01 4.52
N PHE A 196 -20.31 26.10 3.77
CA PHE A 196 -19.26 27.08 3.54
C PHE A 196 -18.82 27.76 4.84
N VAL A 197 -19.78 28.25 5.63
CA VAL A 197 -19.50 28.89 6.92
C VAL A 197 -18.89 27.91 7.91
N LEU A 198 -19.35 26.65 7.94
CA LEU A 198 -18.78 25.61 8.80
C LEU A 198 -17.31 25.36 8.45
N VAL A 199 -17.01 25.11 7.17
CA VAL A 199 -15.65 24.75 6.72
C VAL A 199 -14.69 25.94 6.83
N MET A 200 -15.12 27.14 6.42
CA MET A 200 -14.34 28.37 6.60
C MET A 200 -14.15 28.71 8.09
N GLY A 201 -15.20 28.57 8.90
CA GLY A 201 -15.17 28.80 10.35
C GLY A 201 -14.23 27.83 11.07
N ALA A 202 -14.25 26.55 10.71
CA ALA A 202 -13.28 25.57 11.22
C ALA A 202 -11.84 25.97 10.83
N GLY A 203 -11.62 26.41 9.59
CA GLY A 203 -10.33 26.94 9.14
C GLY A 203 -9.86 28.14 9.96
N TYR A 204 -10.79 29.05 10.33
CA TYR A 204 -10.52 30.19 11.19
C TYR A 204 -10.12 29.80 12.61
N ILE A 205 -10.84 28.84 13.22
CA ILE A 205 -10.57 28.38 14.58
C ILE A 205 -9.19 27.70 14.68
N ILE A 206 -8.81 26.91 13.67
CA ILE A 206 -7.57 26.12 13.70
C ILE A 206 -6.34 26.96 13.30
N GLY A 207 -6.46 27.79 12.27
CA GLY A 207 -5.30 28.45 11.63
C GLY A 207 -5.44 29.96 11.44
N GLY A 208 -6.44 30.59 12.05
CA GLY A 208 -6.71 32.02 11.94
C GLY A 208 -7.19 32.46 10.55
N ILE A 209 -7.13 33.77 10.30
CA ILE A 209 -7.74 34.40 9.11
C ILE A 209 -7.14 33.91 7.79
N ARG A 210 -5.83 33.66 7.73
CA ARG A 210 -5.17 33.18 6.50
C ARG A 210 -5.67 31.80 6.10
N SER A 211 -5.79 30.89 7.07
CA SER A 211 -6.34 29.54 6.85
C SER A 211 -7.80 29.60 6.41
N ALA A 212 -8.61 30.43 7.07
CA ALA A 212 -10.03 30.63 6.72
C ALA A 212 -10.22 31.07 5.26
N LEU A 213 -9.43 32.05 4.80
CA LEU A 213 -9.52 32.54 3.42
C LEU A 213 -9.10 31.48 2.39
N VAL A 214 -8.06 30.69 2.68
CA VAL A 214 -7.61 29.60 1.79
C VAL A 214 -8.66 28.48 1.71
N VAL A 215 -9.09 27.98 2.87
CA VAL A 215 -10.10 26.91 2.98
C VAL A 215 -11.43 27.36 2.37
N GLY A 216 -11.83 28.60 2.65
CA GLY A 216 -12.98 29.23 2.04
C GLY A 216 -12.87 29.33 0.52
N GLY A 217 -11.74 29.80 -0.01
CA GLY A 217 -11.49 29.88 -1.44
C GLY A 217 -11.63 28.53 -2.15
N PHE A 218 -11.04 27.46 -1.59
CA PHE A 218 -11.20 26.11 -2.14
C PHE A 218 -12.63 25.59 -2.06
N THR A 219 -13.31 25.82 -0.93
CA THR A 219 -14.71 25.40 -0.76
C THR A 219 -15.62 26.13 -1.74
N LEU A 220 -15.40 27.42 -1.97
CA LEU A 220 -16.14 28.22 -2.95
C LEU A 220 -15.93 27.67 -4.36
N PHE A 221 -14.68 27.37 -4.72
CA PHE A 221 -14.37 26.79 -6.03
C PHE A 221 -15.11 25.46 -6.26
N ILE A 222 -15.15 24.58 -5.25
CA ILE A 222 -15.89 23.32 -5.33
C ILE A 222 -17.40 23.58 -5.44
N ALA A 223 -17.94 24.54 -4.69
CA ALA A 223 -19.36 24.93 -4.71
C ALA A 223 -19.82 25.52 -6.04
N LEU A 224 -18.92 26.20 -6.75
CA LEU A 224 -19.19 26.74 -8.09
C LEU A 224 -19.02 25.69 -9.19
N SER A 225 -18.50 24.50 -8.87
CA SER A 225 -18.33 23.41 -9.83
C SER A 225 -19.59 22.54 -9.95
N PRO A 226 -19.82 21.88 -11.11
CA PRO A 226 -20.92 20.91 -11.26
C PRO A 226 -20.82 19.68 -10.36
N TRP A 227 -19.71 19.51 -9.65
CA TRP A 227 -19.38 18.30 -8.90
C TRP A 227 -19.65 18.43 -7.40
N TRP A 228 -20.34 19.48 -6.95
CA TRP A 228 -20.64 19.74 -5.54
C TRP A 228 -21.22 18.53 -4.80
N ASP A 229 -22.28 17.93 -5.32
CA ASP A 229 -22.93 16.77 -4.69
C ASP A 229 -21.99 15.56 -4.62
N ARG A 230 -21.19 15.34 -5.68
CA ARG A 230 -20.18 14.26 -5.71
C ARG A 230 -19.05 14.52 -4.72
N ALA A 231 -18.61 15.77 -4.57
CA ALA A 231 -17.61 16.16 -3.60
C ALA A 231 -18.09 15.94 -2.16
N LEU A 232 -19.36 16.26 -1.86
CA LEU A 232 -19.97 15.96 -0.56
C LEU A 232 -20.10 14.45 -0.31
N VAL A 233 -20.40 13.66 -1.35
CA VAL A 233 -20.38 12.19 -1.28
C VAL A 233 -18.99 11.67 -0.89
N THR A 234 -17.95 12.15 -1.56
CA THR A 234 -16.57 11.80 -1.21
C THR A 234 -16.20 12.24 0.21
N ALA A 235 -16.62 13.45 0.62
CA ALA A 235 -16.33 13.99 1.94
C ALA A 235 -16.98 13.18 3.08
N TYR A 236 -18.25 12.72 2.93
CA TYR A 236 -18.85 11.89 4.00
C TYR A 236 -18.16 10.53 4.11
N MET A 237 -17.80 9.90 2.99
CA MET A 237 -17.10 8.61 3.01
C MET A 237 -15.73 8.75 3.66
N ALA A 238 -15.00 9.81 3.31
CA ALA A 238 -13.70 10.12 3.90
C ALA A 238 -13.81 10.39 5.40
N THR A 239 -14.76 11.22 5.84
CA THR A 239 -14.92 11.54 7.26
C THR A 239 -15.33 10.32 8.09
N PHE A 240 -16.26 9.50 7.60
CA PHE A 240 -16.60 8.23 8.26
C PHE A 240 -15.39 7.30 8.34
N GLY A 241 -14.68 7.12 7.22
CA GLY A 241 -13.50 6.28 7.16
C GLY A 241 -12.40 6.72 8.13
N VAL A 242 -12.14 8.03 8.23
CA VAL A 242 -11.14 8.61 9.16
C VAL A 242 -11.55 8.38 10.62
N ILE A 243 -12.81 8.67 10.98
CA ILE A 243 -13.31 8.49 12.35
C ILE A 243 -13.18 7.02 12.76
N VAL A 244 -13.70 6.10 11.95
CA VAL A 244 -13.69 4.67 12.28
C VAL A 244 -12.27 4.10 12.30
N SER A 245 -11.46 4.38 11.28
CA SER A 245 -10.07 3.88 11.22
C SER A 245 -9.19 4.43 12.34
N THR A 246 -9.40 5.68 12.76
CA THR A 246 -8.65 6.27 13.88
C THR A 246 -9.08 5.66 15.21
N ILE A 247 -10.39 5.45 15.43
CA ILE A 247 -10.89 4.77 16.64
C ILE A 247 -10.34 3.34 16.71
N ILE A 248 -10.49 2.55 15.65
CA ILE A 248 -9.98 1.16 15.62
C ILE A 248 -8.47 1.16 15.77
N GLY A 249 -7.78 2.02 15.02
CA GLY A 249 -6.33 2.05 14.97
C GLY A 249 -5.69 2.41 16.30
N THR A 250 -6.23 3.41 16.99
CA THR A 250 -5.76 3.85 18.31
C THR A 250 -6.08 2.83 19.40
N ILE A 251 -7.26 2.20 19.38
CA ILE A 251 -7.63 1.14 20.34
C ILE A 251 -6.71 -0.06 20.17
N VAL A 252 -6.60 -0.61 18.96
CA VAL A 252 -5.74 -1.77 18.68
C VAL A 252 -4.28 -1.44 19.00
N GLY A 253 -3.80 -0.24 18.61
CA GLY A 253 -2.44 0.19 18.87
C GLY A 253 -2.13 0.29 20.36
N SER A 254 -3.03 0.89 21.14
CA SER A 254 -2.88 1.03 22.60
C SER A 254 -2.89 -0.32 23.32
N LEU A 255 -3.79 -1.24 22.93
CA LEU A 255 -3.83 -2.60 23.51
C LEU A 255 -2.56 -3.39 23.21
N CYS A 256 -2.03 -3.28 21.98
CA CYS A 256 -0.82 -4.00 21.60
C CYS A 256 0.47 -3.36 22.12
N ALA A 257 0.49 -2.06 22.44
CA ALA A 257 1.66 -1.36 22.96
C ALA A 257 2.14 -1.88 24.32
N GLN A 258 1.23 -2.45 25.13
CA GLN A 258 1.53 -2.89 26.50
C GLN A 258 2.53 -4.05 26.58
N HIS A 259 2.64 -4.88 25.54
CA HIS A 259 3.48 -6.07 25.54
C HIS A 259 4.45 -6.09 24.36
N LYS A 260 5.74 -6.35 24.61
CA LYS A 260 6.79 -6.38 23.57
C LYS A 260 6.52 -7.38 22.45
N HIS A 261 5.90 -8.53 22.76
CA HIS A 261 5.52 -9.52 21.76
C HIS A 261 4.33 -9.06 20.92
N SER A 262 3.29 -8.52 21.54
CA SER A 262 2.11 -7.99 20.84
C SER A 262 2.46 -6.81 19.94
N SER A 263 3.30 -5.89 20.41
CA SER A 263 3.83 -4.77 19.61
C SER A 263 4.58 -5.28 18.36
N LYS A 264 5.49 -6.24 18.51
CA LYS A 264 6.18 -6.83 17.36
C LYS A 264 5.23 -7.52 16.38
N PHE A 265 4.22 -8.22 16.89
CA PHE A 265 3.25 -8.93 16.08
C PHE A 265 2.36 -7.97 15.28
N ILE A 266 1.79 -6.95 15.93
CA ILE A 266 0.92 -5.98 15.24
C ILE A 266 1.70 -5.12 14.25
N ILE A 267 2.94 -4.73 14.57
CA ILE A 267 3.80 -4.00 13.62
C ILE A 267 4.11 -4.88 12.41
N ALA A 268 4.37 -6.18 12.59
CA ALA A 268 4.57 -7.10 11.48
C ALA A 268 3.31 -7.23 10.60
N ILE A 269 2.12 -7.30 11.19
CA ILE A 269 0.85 -7.27 10.43
C ILE A 269 0.72 -5.95 9.68
N CYS A 270 0.98 -4.81 10.34
CA CYS A 270 0.92 -3.50 9.72
C CYS A 270 1.88 -3.40 8.53
N ASP A 271 3.12 -3.89 8.67
CA ASP A 271 4.11 -3.90 7.58
C ASP A 271 3.63 -4.77 6.41
N ILE A 272 3.09 -5.97 6.69
CA ILE A 272 2.53 -6.86 5.67
C ILE A 272 1.39 -6.14 4.94
N LEU A 273 0.39 -5.63 5.67
CA LEU A 273 -0.76 -4.93 5.10
C LEU A 273 -0.33 -3.66 4.33
N GLN A 274 0.59 -2.87 4.85
CA GLN A 274 1.04 -1.64 4.20
C GLN A 274 1.71 -1.88 2.84
N THR A 275 2.32 -3.05 2.65
CA THR A 275 2.94 -3.44 1.37
C THR A 275 1.95 -3.92 0.32
N PHE A 276 0.74 -4.34 0.72
CA PHE A 276 -0.31 -4.69 -0.25
C PHE A 276 -0.83 -3.42 -0.93
N PRO A 277 -0.94 -3.40 -2.27
CA PRO A 277 -1.59 -2.30 -2.95
C PRO A 277 -3.07 -2.15 -2.56
N SER A 278 -3.54 -0.91 -2.42
CA SER A 278 -4.87 -0.57 -1.90
C SER A 278 -6.03 -1.24 -2.66
N PHE A 279 -5.90 -1.44 -3.97
CA PHE A 279 -6.96 -2.06 -4.78
C PHE A 279 -7.11 -3.56 -4.52
N VAL A 280 -6.07 -4.27 -4.05
CA VAL A 280 -6.15 -5.71 -3.73
C VAL A 280 -7.14 -5.94 -2.59
N TYR A 281 -7.19 -5.00 -1.63
CA TYR A 281 -8.15 -5.00 -0.53
C TYR A 281 -9.61 -4.93 -0.99
N LEU A 282 -9.85 -4.35 -2.16
CA LEU A 282 -11.20 -4.16 -2.66
C LEU A 282 -11.81 -5.50 -3.12
N ILE A 283 -10.99 -6.46 -3.57
CA ILE A 283 -11.47 -7.71 -4.19
C ILE A 283 -12.26 -8.59 -3.20
N PRO A 284 -11.72 -8.99 -2.03
CA PRO A 284 -12.47 -9.84 -1.09
C PRO A 284 -13.68 -9.11 -0.53
N VAL A 285 -13.57 -7.79 -0.35
CA VAL A 285 -14.65 -6.98 0.23
C VAL A 285 -15.80 -6.82 -0.76
N MET A 286 -15.52 -6.54 -2.04
CA MET A 286 -16.55 -6.48 -3.09
C MET A 286 -17.25 -7.81 -3.30
N MET A 287 -16.53 -8.92 -3.12
CA MET A 287 -17.12 -10.24 -3.13
C MET A 287 -18.17 -10.37 -2.01
N LEU A 288 -17.83 -10.01 -0.77
CA LEU A 288 -18.72 -10.20 0.38
C LEU A 288 -19.91 -9.22 0.40
N PHE A 289 -19.68 -7.98 -0.04
CA PHE A 289 -20.61 -6.88 0.13
C PHE A 289 -21.15 -6.30 -1.19
N GLY A 290 -20.76 -6.88 -2.33
CA GLY A 290 -21.07 -6.40 -3.67
C GLY A 290 -20.30 -5.14 -4.05
N VAL A 291 -20.59 -4.56 -5.21
CA VAL A 291 -20.05 -3.26 -5.61
C VAL A 291 -20.93 -2.16 -5.00
N THR A 292 -20.69 -1.85 -3.72
CA THR A 292 -21.48 -0.89 -2.93
C THR A 292 -20.58 0.09 -2.18
N ASP A 293 -21.16 1.18 -1.65
CA ASP A 293 -20.45 2.16 -0.81
C ASP A 293 -19.77 1.49 0.40
N THR A 294 -20.39 0.44 0.97
CA THR A 294 -19.83 -0.38 2.06
C THR A 294 -18.50 -0.99 1.67
N SER A 295 -18.39 -1.55 0.47
CA SER A 295 -17.18 -2.27 0.06
C SER A 295 -16.00 -1.33 -0.10
N VAL A 296 -16.24 -0.17 -0.70
CA VAL A 296 -15.24 0.89 -0.81
C VAL A 296 -14.82 1.36 0.58
N LEU A 297 -15.78 1.58 1.47
CA LEU A 297 -15.53 2.10 2.80
C LEU A 297 -14.75 1.12 3.69
N ILE A 298 -15.10 -0.17 3.68
CA ILE A 298 -14.37 -1.20 4.43
C ILE A 298 -12.93 -1.31 3.92
N ALA A 299 -12.72 -1.31 2.60
CA ALA A 299 -11.37 -1.31 2.04
C ALA A 299 -10.56 -0.07 2.49
N VAL A 300 -11.18 1.12 2.48
CA VAL A 300 -10.57 2.35 2.99
C VAL A 300 -10.25 2.24 4.49
N ILE A 301 -11.17 1.72 5.30
CA ILE A 301 -10.95 1.56 6.75
C ILE A 301 -9.80 0.60 7.02
N ILE A 302 -9.74 -0.55 6.34
CA ILE A 302 -8.64 -1.52 6.48
C ILE A 302 -7.30 -0.83 6.18
N TYR A 303 -7.23 -0.11 5.06
CA TYR A 303 -6.00 0.58 4.66
C TYR A 303 -5.62 1.74 5.60
N ALA A 304 -6.58 2.57 6.00
CA ALA A 304 -6.36 3.74 6.84
C ALA A 304 -6.07 3.40 8.31
N THR A 305 -6.51 2.23 8.78
CA THR A 305 -6.26 1.77 10.16
C THR A 305 -4.77 1.46 10.37
N ILE A 306 -4.06 1.01 9.33
CA ILE A 306 -2.66 0.58 9.41
C ILE A 306 -1.72 1.67 9.97
N PRO A 307 -1.64 2.89 9.38
CA PRO A 307 -0.79 3.94 9.92
C PRO A 307 -1.24 4.37 11.32
N ALA A 308 -2.55 4.45 11.58
CA ALA A 308 -3.08 4.81 12.89
C ALA A 308 -2.62 3.82 13.98
N THR A 309 -2.72 2.52 13.73
CA THR A 309 -2.20 1.49 14.64
C THR A 309 -0.69 1.57 14.80
N ARG A 310 0.06 1.64 13.70
CA ARG A 310 1.54 1.68 13.72
C ARG A 310 2.06 2.85 14.55
N TYR A 311 1.62 4.07 14.24
CA TYR A 311 2.09 5.27 14.93
C TYR A 311 1.60 5.34 16.38
N THR A 312 0.44 4.76 16.69
CA THR A 312 0.00 4.64 18.10
C THR A 312 0.92 3.70 18.88
N VAL A 313 1.30 2.55 18.32
CA VAL A 313 2.22 1.61 18.99
C VAL A 313 3.60 2.23 19.20
N GLU A 314 4.16 2.89 18.18
CA GLU A 314 5.47 3.56 18.28
C GLU A 314 5.44 4.79 19.20
N GLY A 315 4.30 5.50 19.27
CA GLY A 315 4.16 6.68 20.13
C GLY A 315 3.99 6.36 21.62
N LEU A 316 3.48 5.17 21.95
CA LEU A 316 3.27 4.72 23.34
C LEU A 316 4.43 3.91 23.91
N ARG A 317 5.46 3.63 23.11
CA ARG A 317 6.58 2.75 23.46
C ARG A 317 7.88 3.53 23.65
#